data_AF-A0A2V5T2Q1-F1
#
_entry.id   AF-A0A2V5T2Q1-F1
#
_cell.length_a   1.000
_cell.length_b   1.000
_cell.length_c   1.000
_cell.angle_alpha   90.00
_cell.angle_beta   90.00
_cell.angle_gamma   90.00
#
_symmetry.space_group_name_H-M   'P 1'
#
loop_
_entity.id
_entity.type
_entity.pdbx_description
1 polymer ?
#
loop_
_entity_poly.entity_id
_entity_poly.type
_entity_poly.pdbx_seq_one_letter_code
_entity_poly.pdbx_strand_id
1 'polypeptide(L)'
;MANLRFNNVDRDLMYGGRITAEEKSAISTYIGVGMAIVLIAVGLYLFFLVQKEKKETTGFDPNRPVPSDAVLKRRLKAEEYYVVRQGGTETPFQNDFWNNERTGIYVDVITGEPLFTSLDKYDAHIGMPAFSKPISKDLLVETLDTSHDMQRTEVRAKRSNAHLGYVFPDPKSPTGQSYSVNSAAFHFISKEEMKSKGYEAYLSLFDKKAATP
;
A
#
# COMPACT_ATOMS: atom_id res chain seq x y z
N MET A 1 -9.68 -103.38 -5.39
CA MET A 1 -10.94 -102.71 -5.77
C MET A 1 -10.83 -101.27 -5.27
N ALA A 2 -10.39 -100.33 -6.11
CA ALA A 2 -11.23 -99.33 -6.82
C ALA A 2 -11.97 -98.42 -5.82
N ASN A 3 -11.78 -97.09 -5.73
CA ASN A 3 -11.66 -96.11 -6.82
C ASN A 3 -10.88 -94.85 -6.38
N LEU A 4 -10.07 -94.33 -7.30
CA LEU A 4 -9.63 -92.93 -7.34
C LEU A 4 -10.81 -92.05 -7.79
N ARG A 5 -11.00 -90.89 -7.14
CA ARG A 5 -11.55 -89.70 -7.79
C ARG A 5 -10.76 -88.46 -7.43
N PHE A 6 -10.31 -87.81 -8.49
CA PHE A 6 -9.61 -86.54 -8.56
C PHE A 6 -10.50 -85.33 -8.22
N ASN A 7 -9.83 -84.20 -7.99
CA ASN A 7 -10.28 -82.80 -8.00
C ASN A 7 -10.74 -82.25 -6.63
N ASN A 8 -10.34 -81.07 -6.18
CA ASN A 8 -9.76 -79.93 -6.89
C ASN A 8 -8.91 -79.07 -5.95
N VAL A 9 -7.83 -78.56 -6.50
CA VAL A 9 -6.88 -77.59 -5.93
C VAL A 9 -7.56 -76.23 -5.73
N ASP A 10 -7.16 -75.55 -4.65
CA ASP A 10 -7.27 -74.11 -4.36
C ASP A 10 -8.20 -73.27 -5.23
N ARG A 11 -9.36 -72.88 -4.67
CA ARG A 11 -10.01 -71.59 -4.95
C ARG A 11 -10.86 -71.17 -3.76
N ASP A 12 -10.32 -70.27 -2.93
CA ASP A 12 -11.03 -69.08 -2.46
C ASP A 12 -10.12 -68.21 -1.57
N LEU A 13 -8.99 -67.79 -2.17
CA LEU A 13 -8.34 -66.53 -1.82
C LEU A 13 -8.96 -65.43 -2.69
N MET A 14 -10.18 -64.99 -2.39
CA MET A 14 -10.66 -63.67 -2.81
C MET A 14 -11.61 -63.11 -1.76
N TYR A 15 -11.03 -62.50 -0.72
CA TYR A 15 -11.74 -61.57 0.16
C TYR A 15 -12.03 -60.26 -0.60
N GLY A 16 -12.85 -60.37 -1.65
CA GLY A 16 -13.42 -59.23 -2.37
C GLY A 16 -14.64 -58.73 -1.63
N GLY A 17 -14.44 -58.04 -0.50
CA GLY A 17 -15.50 -57.37 0.23
C GLY A 17 -16.22 -56.38 -0.69
N ARG A 18 -17.46 -56.68 -1.07
CA ARG A 18 -18.31 -55.76 -1.82
C ARG A 18 -18.66 -54.59 -0.91
N ILE A 19 -18.06 -53.42 -1.16
CA ILE A 19 -18.40 -52.17 -0.46
C ILE A 19 -19.90 -51.91 -0.65
N THR A 20 -20.63 -51.83 0.46
CA THR A 20 -22.07 -51.56 0.49
C THR A 20 -22.37 -50.14 0.00
N ALA A 21 -23.59 -49.89 -0.48
CA ALA A 21 -23.97 -48.56 -0.97
C ALA A 21 -23.83 -47.47 0.11
N GLU A 22 -24.02 -47.85 1.38
CA GLU A 22 -23.89 -46.99 2.55
C GLU A 22 -22.41 -46.63 2.84
N GLU A 23 -21.50 -47.60 2.75
CA GLU A 23 -20.05 -47.36 2.85
C GLU A 23 -19.51 -46.50 1.71
N LYS A 24 -20.03 -46.66 0.47
CA LYS A 24 -19.67 -45.79 -0.67
C LYS A 24 -20.13 -44.34 -0.46
N SER A 25 -21.31 -44.14 0.13
CA SER A 25 -21.86 -42.81 0.46
C SER A 25 -21.04 -42.10 1.53
N ALA A 26 -20.62 -42.83 2.57
CA ALA A 26 -19.75 -42.31 3.61
C ALA A 26 -18.36 -41.92 3.04
N ILE A 27 -17.74 -42.79 2.25
CA ILE A 27 -16.43 -42.52 1.61
C ILE A 27 -16.51 -41.28 0.70
N SER A 28 -17.56 -41.15 -0.11
CA SER A 28 -17.80 -39.98 -0.96
C SER A 28 -17.91 -38.69 -0.13
N THR A 29 -18.63 -38.73 0.99
CA THR A 29 -18.80 -37.59 1.90
C THR A 29 -17.47 -37.18 2.53
N TYR A 30 -16.66 -38.13 3.01
CA TYR A 30 -15.34 -37.83 3.58
C TYR A 30 -14.37 -37.27 2.54
N ILE A 31 -14.39 -37.76 1.29
CA ILE A 31 -13.58 -37.20 0.20
C ILE A 31 -14.03 -35.75 -0.10
N GLY A 32 -15.33 -35.49 -0.17
CA GLY A 32 -15.88 -34.15 -0.38
C GLY A 32 -15.49 -33.16 0.73
N VAL A 33 -15.61 -33.56 1.99
CA VAL A 33 -15.22 -32.75 3.16
C VAL A 33 -13.70 -32.54 3.17
N GLY A 34 -12.91 -33.58 2.89
CA GLY A 34 -11.46 -33.47 2.78
C GLY A 34 -11.02 -32.48 1.70
N MET A 35 -11.62 -32.54 0.51
CA MET A 35 -11.35 -31.56 -0.55
C MET A 35 -11.75 -30.14 -0.15
N ALA A 36 -12.91 -29.95 0.50
CA ALA A 36 -13.34 -28.64 0.96
C ALA A 36 -12.36 -28.03 1.98
N ILE A 37 -11.87 -28.83 2.94
CA ILE A 37 -10.86 -28.39 3.92
C ILE A 37 -9.56 -28.00 3.23
N VAL A 38 -9.08 -28.78 2.26
CA VAL A 38 -7.87 -28.47 1.50
C VAL A 38 -8.04 -27.16 0.72
N LEU A 39 -9.17 -26.96 0.04
CA LEU A 39 -9.45 -25.73 -0.70
C LEU A 39 -9.51 -24.50 0.22
N ILE A 40 -10.13 -24.63 1.40
CA ILE A 40 -10.14 -23.55 2.40
C ILE A 40 -8.73 -23.27 2.90
N ALA A 41 -7.95 -24.29 3.24
CA ALA A 41 -6.58 -24.11 3.72
C ALA A 41 -5.68 -23.46 2.66
N VAL A 42 -5.79 -23.87 1.39
CA VAL A 42 -5.08 -23.25 0.26
C VAL A 42 -5.54 -21.80 0.06
N GLY A 43 -6.85 -21.54 0.10
CA GLY A 43 -7.39 -20.18 0.00
C GLY A 43 -6.90 -19.27 1.11
N LEU A 44 -6.89 -19.75 2.36
CA LEU A 44 -6.33 -19.03 3.52
C LEU A 44 -4.82 -18.82 3.36
N TYR A 45 -4.07 -19.83 2.95
CA TYR A 45 -2.63 -19.71 2.72
C TYR A 45 -2.30 -18.65 1.65
N LEU A 46 -3.02 -18.67 0.52
CA LEU A 46 -2.88 -17.66 -0.53
C LEU A 46 -3.29 -16.26 -0.03
N PHE A 47 -4.37 -16.15 0.74
CA PHE A 47 -4.78 -14.89 1.36
C PHE A 47 -3.70 -14.33 2.31
N PHE A 48 -3.10 -15.18 3.15
CA PHE A 48 -2.02 -14.76 4.05
C PHE A 48 -0.74 -14.39 3.29
N LEU A 49 -0.42 -15.04 2.17
CA LEU A 49 0.69 -14.63 1.31
C LEU A 49 0.49 -13.22 0.74
N VAL A 50 -0.70 -12.94 0.21
CA VAL A 50 -1.06 -11.61 -0.32
C VAL A 50 -1.00 -10.54 0.79
N GLN A 51 -1.49 -10.86 1.99
CA GLN A 51 -1.46 -9.93 3.11
C GLN A 51 -0.05 -9.68 3.63
N LYS A 52 0.82 -10.70 3.64
CA LYS A 52 2.23 -10.56 4.01
C LYS A 52 2.96 -9.64 3.04
N GLU A 53 2.75 -9.83 1.73
CA GLU A 53 3.34 -9.00 0.69
C GLU A 53 2.85 -7.54 0.76
N LYS A 54 1.55 -7.32 1.00
CA LYS A 54 1.01 -5.97 1.26
C LYS A 54 1.64 -5.32 2.48
N LYS A 55 1.82 -6.05 3.58
CA LYS A 55 2.40 -5.50 4.81
C LYS A 55 3.88 -5.10 4.62
N GLU A 56 4.67 -5.94 3.95
CA GLU A 56 6.07 -5.62 3.63
C GLU A 56 6.19 -4.42 2.67
N THR A 57 5.20 -4.21 1.79
CA THR A 57 5.21 -3.09 0.84
C THR A 57 4.67 -1.77 1.39
N THR A 58 3.88 -1.77 2.48
CA THR A 58 3.21 -0.56 3.01
C THR A 58 4.08 0.42 3.80
N GLY A 59 5.21 -0.02 4.35
CA GLY A 59 6.13 0.84 5.12
C GLY A 59 7.20 1.50 4.26
N PHE A 60 7.75 2.62 4.75
CA PHE A 60 8.95 3.23 4.19
C PHE A 60 10.19 2.40 4.54
N ASP A 61 11.00 2.09 3.53
CA ASP A 61 12.32 1.48 3.69
C ASP A 61 13.37 2.34 2.96
N PRO A 62 14.31 2.98 3.68
CA PRO A 62 15.33 3.83 3.08
C PRO A 62 16.35 3.06 2.22
N ASN A 63 16.37 1.73 2.25
CA ASN A 63 17.23 0.91 1.40
C ASN A 63 16.52 0.38 0.15
N ARG A 64 15.18 0.53 0.06
CA ARG A 64 14.39 0.06 -1.08
C ARG A 64 14.67 0.93 -2.33
N PRO A 65 15.13 0.36 -3.45
CA PRO A 65 15.38 1.15 -4.66
C PRO A 65 14.10 1.78 -5.18
N VAL A 66 14.22 2.97 -5.77
CA VAL A 66 13.09 3.63 -6.44
C VAL A 66 12.69 2.78 -7.66
N PRO A 67 11.39 2.43 -7.82
CA PRO A 67 10.95 1.64 -8.96
C PRO A 67 11.24 2.33 -10.29
N SER A 68 11.50 1.55 -11.33
CA SER A 68 11.70 2.08 -12.67
C SER A 68 10.42 2.73 -13.23
N ASP A 69 10.58 3.64 -14.17
CA ASP A 69 9.47 4.37 -14.79
C ASP A 69 8.40 3.44 -15.40
N ALA A 70 8.84 2.35 -16.04
CA ALA A 70 7.94 1.33 -16.59
C ALA A 70 7.11 0.60 -15.50
N VAL A 71 7.65 0.43 -14.29
CA VAL A 71 6.91 -0.10 -13.15
C VAL A 71 5.94 0.95 -12.62
N LEU A 72 6.37 2.21 -12.49
CA LEU A 72 5.52 3.30 -12.03
C LEU A 72 4.29 3.49 -12.92
N LYS A 73 4.46 3.45 -14.25
CA LYS A 73 3.37 3.59 -15.22
C LYS A 73 2.29 2.51 -15.12
N ARG A 74 2.63 1.33 -14.59
CA ARG A 74 1.67 0.23 -14.34
C ARG A 74 1.08 0.25 -12.93
N ARG A 75 1.85 0.73 -11.95
CA ARG A 75 1.50 0.67 -10.53
C ARG A 75 0.65 1.86 -10.09
N LEU A 76 0.98 3.05 -10.57
CA LEU A 76 0.31 4.30 -10.20
C LEU A 76 -0.97 4.48 -10.99
N LYS A 77 -1.94 5.18 -10.40
CA LYS A 77 -3.08 5.71 -11.17
C LYS A 77 -2.58 6.70 -12.22
N ALA A 78 -3.37 6.91 -13.27
CA ALA A 78 -3.02 7.84 -14.34
C ALA A 78 -2.73 9.25 -13.82
N GLU A 79 -3.55 9.76 -12.90
CA GLU A 79 -3.38 11.08 -12.27
C GLU A 79 -2.10 11.15 -11.42
N GLU A 80 -1.87 10.15 -10.57
CA GLU A 80 -0.66 10.05 -9.74
C GLU A 80 0.60 10.08 -10.63
N TYR A 81 0.62 9.30 -11.71
CA TYR A 81 1.73 9.28 -12.66
C TYR A 81 1.91 10.62 -13.40
N TYR A 82 0.80 11.22 -13.86
CA TYR A 82 0.79 12.52 -14.53
C TYR A 82 1.43 13.60 -13.64
N VAL A 83 1.02 13.67 -12.38
CA VAL A 83 1.59 14.59 -11.40
C VAL A 83 3.07 14.27 -11.16
N VAL A 84 3.38 13.09 -10.61
CA VAL A 84 4.72 12.86 -10.04
C VAL A 84 5.83 12.66 -11.07
N ARG A 85 5.49 12.22 -12.29
CA ARG A 85 6.48 11.98 -13.36
C ARG A 85 6.44 13.02 -14.47
N GLN A 86 5.27 13.60 -14.76
CA GLN A 86 5.11 14.53 -15.89
C GLN A 86 4.98 15.99 -15.45
N GLY A 87 5.05 16.28 -14.15
CA GLY A 87 4.94 17.65 -13.63
C GLY A 87 3.52 18.20 -13.73
N GLY A 88 2.51 17.32 -13.79
CA GLY A 88 1.11 17.69 -13.81
C GLY A 88 0.68 18.41 -12.52
N THR A 89 -0.42 19.15 -12.61
CA THR A 89 -1.06 19.82 -11.47
C THR A 89 -2.54 19.40 -11.44
N GLU A 90 -3.01 18.94 -10.28
CA GLU A 90 -4.40 18.54 -10.09
C GLU A 90 -5.35 19.75 -10.11
N THR A 91 -6.62 19.47 -10.35
CA THR A 91 -7.68 20.48 -10.28
C THR A 91 -7.91 20.93 -8.82
N PRO A 92 -7.88 22.25 -8.54
CA PRO A 92 -8.21 22.79 -7.24
C PRO A 92 -9.61 22.36 -6.75
N PHE A 93 -9.75 22.10 -5.46
CA PHE A 93 -11.00 21.66 -4.79
C PHE A 93 -11.57 20.32 -5.28
N GLN A 94 -10.89 19.63 -6.19
CA GLN A 94 -11.30 18.34 -6.76
C GLN A 94 -10.18 17.30 -6.59
N ASN A 95 -9.60 17.26 -5.39
CA ASN A 95 -8.53 16.33 -5.02
C ASN A 95 -8.75 15.79 -3.61
N ASP A 96 -8.01 14.75 -3.23
CA ASP A 96 -8.33 13.97 -2.02
C ASP A 96 -7.98 14.68 -0.71
N PHE A 97 -6.98 15.58 -0.71
CA PHE A 97 -6.38 16.09 0.52
C PHE A 97 -6.48 17.60 0.75
N TRP A 98 -7.10 18.38 -0.15
CA TRP A 98 -7.26 19.83 0.08
C TRP A 98 -7.95 20.11 1.43
N ASN A 99 -9.04 19.43 1.75
CA ASN A 99 -9.80 19.56 3.00
C ASN A 99 -9.54 18.45 4.02
N ASN A 100 -8.48 17.65 3.87
CA ASN A 100 -8.19 16.62 4.88
C ASN A 100 -7.65 17.27 6.15
N GLU A 101 -8.34 17.04 7.27
CA GLU A 101 -8.01 17.56 8.61
C GLU A 101 -7.58 16.44 9.59
N ARG A 102 -7.53 15.19 9.13
CA ARG A 102 -7.15 14.05 9.97
C ARG A 102 -5.70 14.15 10.43
N THR A 103 -5.43 13.71 11.65
CA THR A 103 -4.06 13.68 12.18
C THR A 103 -3.28 12.53 11.54
N GLY A 104 -2.11 12.81 10.96
CA GLY A 104 -1.30 11.80 10.28
C GLY A 104 -0.17 12.39 9.46
N ILE A 105 0.43 11.54 8.62
CA ILE A 105 1.54 11.90 7.73
C ILE A 105 1.15 11.71 6.26
N TYR A 106 1.79 12.50 5.41
CA TYR A 106 1.68 12.42 3.96
C TYR A 106 2.99 11.85 3.43
N VAL A 107 2.88 10.68 2.83
CA VAL A 107 4.03 9.90 2.35
C VAL A 107 4.08 9.94 0.83
N ASP A 108 5.30 9.99 0.26
CA ASP A 108 5.53 9.91 -1.18
C ASP A 108 4.81 8.70 -1.78
N VAL A 109 3.94 8.91 -2.76
CA VAL A 109 3.21 7.85 -3.47
C VAL A 109 4.14 6.83 -4.14
N ILE A 110 5.39 7.22 -4.44
CA ILE A 110 6.37 6.33 -5.08
C ILE A 110 7.07 5.43 -4.06
N THR A 111 7.60 6.01 -2.99
CA THR A 111 8.54 5.34 -2.07
C THR A 111 7.98 5.04 -0.69
N GLY A 112 6.88 5.70 -0.32
CA GLY A 112 6.36 5.72 1.05
C GLY A 112 7.15 6.63 1.99
N GLU A 113 8.15 7.39 1.54
CA GLU A 113 8.92 8.29 2.39
C GLU A 113 8.00 9.37 3.01
N PRO A 114 7.95 9.55 4.34
CA PRO A 114 7.15 10.61 4.95
C PRO A 114 7.74 11.99 4.64
N LEU A 115 6.96 12.85 3.98
CA LEU A 115 7.41 14.17 3.53
C LEU A 115 6.78 15.31 4.34
N PHE A 116 5.50 15.18 4.66
CA PHE A 116 4.75 16.19 5.41
C PHE A 116 3.95 15.58 6.55
N THR A 117 3.62 16.40 7.53
CA THR A 117 2.74 16.07 8.66
C THR A 117 1.50 16.95 8.62
N SER A 118 0.36 16.39 9.03
CA SER A 118 -0.88 17.15 9.21
C SER A 118 -0.74 18.30 10.21
N LEU A 119 0.25 18.25 11.12
CA LEU A 119 0.50 19.32 12.09
C LEU A 119 0.95 20.62 11.44
N ASP A 120 1.56 20.54 10.27
CA ASP A 120 2.06 21.69 9.52
C ASP A 120 1.15 22.01 8.32
N LYS A 121 0.06 21.24 8.12
CA LYS A 121 -0.97 21.53 7.14
C LYS A 121 -1.85 22.69 7.62
N TYR A 122 -2.26 23.55 6.70
CA TYR A 122 -3.18 24.65 6.98
C TYR A 122 -4.10 24.92 5.78
N ASP A 123 -5.18 25.67 6.00
CA ASP A 123 -6.06 26.11 4.92
C ASP A 123 -5.56 27.42 4.31
N ALA A 124 -4.98 27.32 3.12
CA ALA A 124 -4.55 28.48 2.33
C ALA A 124 -5.68 29.02 1.40
N HIS A 125 -6.85 28.39 1.39
CA HIS A 125 -7.99 28.69 0.51
C HIS A 125 -7.69 28.63 -1.00
N ILE A 126 -6.70 27.81 -1.40
CA ILE A 126 -6.28 27.63 -2.80
C ILE A 126 -6.82 26.35 -3.44
N GLY A 127 -7.51 25.49 -2.67
CA GLY A 127 -8.04 24.22 -3.16
C GLY A 127 -7.00 23.10 -3.34
N MET A 128 -5.78 23.29 -2.85
CA MET A 128 -4.70 22.31 -2.82
C MET A 128 -4.26 22.07 -1.37
N PRO A 129 -3.75 20.88 -1.00
CA PRO A 129 -3.13 20.71 0.30
C PRO A 129 -1.90 21.63 0.43
N ALA A 130 -1.92 22.48 1.45
CA ALA A 130 -0.87 23.45 1.73
C ALA A 130 -0.22 23.14 3.08
N PHE A 131 1.12 23.15 3.12
CA PHE A 131 1.91 22.91 4.32
C PHE A 131 2.86 24.08 4.58
N SER A 132 3.08 24.41 5.84
CA SER A 132 4.02 25.47 6.23
C SER A 132 5.48 25.01 6.15
N LYS A 133 5.74 23.71 6.34
CA LYS A 133 7.08 23.12 6.21
C LYS A 133 7.00 21.60 5.98
N PRO A 134 8.02 20.99 5.38
CA PRO A 134 8.19 19.55 5.38
C PRO A 134 8.60 19.03 6.77
N ILE A 135 8.56 17.70 6.93
CA ILE A 135 9.14 17.02 8.10
C ILE A 135 10.63 17.36 8.24
N SER A 136 11.36 17.41 7.12
CA SER A 136 12.73 17.93 7.03
C SER A 136 12.98 18.51 5.64
N LYS A 137 13.74 19.60 5.56
CA LYS A 137 14.14 20.21 4.28
C LYS A 137 15.04 19.28 3.45
N ASP A 138 15.80 18.40 4.11
CA ASP A 138 16.71 17.46 3.43
C ASP A 138 15.98 16.38 2.61
N LEU A 139 14.66 16.25 2.78
CA LEU A 139 13.81 15.30 2.05
C LEU A 139 13.35 15.85 0.70
N LEU A 140 13.52 17.16 0.46
CA LEU A 140 13.01 17.84 -0.72
C LEU A 140 14.15 18.43 -1.56
N VAL A 141 13.86 18.66 -2.84
CA VAL A 141 14.67 19.45 -3.75
C VAL A 141 13.81 20.61 -4.23
N GLU A 142 14.31 21.82 -4.05
CA GLU A 142 13.67 23.07 -4.47
C GLU A 142 14.43 23.59 -5.70
N THR A 143 13.77 23.68 -6.85
CA THR A 143 14.39 24.09 -8.13
C THR A 143 13.61 25.24 -8.75
N LEU A 144 14.30 26.21 -9.35
CA LEU A 144 13.64 27.27 -10.12
C LEU A 144 12.94 26.66 -11.35
N ASP A 145 11.64 26.90 -11.45
CA ASP A 145 10.81 26.60 -12.61
C ASP A 145 10.46 27.90 -13.35
N THR A 146 10.91 27.98 -14.61
CA THR A 146 10.62 29.10 -15.51
C THR A 146 9.65 28.73 -16.63
N SER A 147 8.96 27.59 -16.52
CA SER A 147 7.97 27.17 -17.50
C SER A 147 6.71 28.03 -17.43
N HIS A 148 5.91 28.01 -18.51
CA HIS A 148 4.64 28.74 -18.61
C HIS A 148 4.75 30.24 -18.34
N ASP A 149 5.89 30.86 -18.66
CA ASP A 149 6.19 32.28 -18.45
C ASP A 149 6.05 32.75 -16.98
N MET A 150 6.17 31.82 -16.04
CA MET A 150 6.16 32.09 -14.60
C MET A 150 7.54 31.88 -13.99
N GLN A 151 7.82 32.50 -12.85
CA GLN A 151 8.96 32.14 -12.00
C GLN A 151 8.45 31.56 -10.69
N ARG A 152 8.64 30.26 -10.50
CA ARG A 152 8.17 29.53 -9.31
C ARG A 152 9.30 28.65 -8.79
N THR A 153 9.18 28.21 -7.55
CA THR A 153 10.11 27.21 -7.00
C THR A 153 9.40 25.87 -6.98
N GLU A 154 9.75 24.99 -7.92
CA GLU A 154 9.26 23.61 -7.94
C GLU A 154 9.81 22.86 -6.73
N VAL A 155 8.95 22.05 -6.12
CA VAL A 155 9.30 21.15 -5.03
C VAL A 155 9.18 19.72 -5.50
N ARG A 156 10.28 18.96 -5.36
CA ARG A 156 10.34 17.53 -5.65
C ARG A 156 10.75 16.73 -4.42
N ALA A 157 10.28 15.49 -4.30
CA ALA A 157 10.81 14.55 -3.33
C ALA A 157 12.24 14.15 -3.72
N LYS A 158 13.20 14.29 -2.82
CA LYS A 158 14.63 14.09 -3.12
C LYS A 158 14.94 12.65 -3.53
N ARG A 159 14.32 11.68 -2.87
CA ARG A 159 14.60 10.26 -3.11
C ARG A 159 14.07 9.78 -4.46
N SER A 160 12.80 10.08 -4.76
CA SER A 160 12.10 9.56 -5.94
C SER A 160 12.11 10.50 -7.14
N ASN A 161 12.55 11.75 -6.94
CA ASN A 161 12.41 12.85 -7.89
C ASN A 161 10.95 13.12 -8.32
N ALA A 162 9.98 12.71 -7.49
CA ALA A 162 8.56 12.97 -7.72
C ALA A 162 8.28 14.48 -7.68
N HIS A 163 7.61 15.00 -8.70
CA HIS A 163 7.02 16.34 -8.64
C HIS A 163 5.93 16.37 -7.56
N LEU A 164 6.05 17.28 -6.60
CA LEU A 164 5.07 17.45 -5.53
C LEU A 164 4.20 18.68 -5.79
N GLY A 165 4.80 19.77 -6.24
CA GLY A 165 4.13 21.05 -6.45
C GLY A 165 5.13 22.19 -6.36
N TYR A 166 4.78 23.25 -5.64
CA TYR A 166 5.56 24.47 -5.58
C TYR A 166 5.61 25.07 -4.17
N VAL A 167 6.66 25.83 -3.90
CA VAL A 167 6.80 26.62 -2.66
C VAL A 167 6.83 28.10 -2.96
N PHE A 168 6.11 28.87 -2.15
CA PHE A 168 6.01 30.33 -2.27
C PHE A 168 6.13 31.00 -0.89
N PRO A 169 6.64 32.23 -0.81
CA PRO A 169 6.47 33.06 0.38
C PRO A 169 4.98 33.31 0.64
N ASP A 170 4.53 33.05 1.86
CA ASP A 170 3.14 33.28 2.29
C ASP A 170 3.13 33.88 3.71
N PRO A 171 2.74 35.15 3.89
CA PRO A 171 2.70 35.78 5.21
C PRO A 171 1.63 35.18 6.13
N LYS A 172 0.66 34.43 5.60
CA LYS A 172 -0.34 33.72 6.40
C LYS A 172 0.17 32.36 6.90
N SER A 173 1.24 31.84 6.30
CA SER A 173 1.85 30.60 6.77
C SER A 173 2.60 30.83 8.09
N PRO A 174 2.47 29.94 9.09
CA PRO A 174 3.21 30.02 10.35
C PRO A 174 4.74 30.16 10.22
N THR A 175 5.31 29.72 9.09
CA THR A 175 6.75 29.74 8.81
C THR A 175 7.14 30.78 7.76
N GLY A 176 6.19 31.54 7.23
CA GLY A 176 6.38 32.44 6.10
C GLY A 176 6.49 31.76 4.74
N GLN A 177 6.43 30.42 4.67
CA GLN A 177 6.50 29.63 3.43
C GLN A 177 5.26 28.75 3.26
N SER A 178 4.74 28.66 2.05
CA SER A 178 3.63 27.77 1.68
C SER A 178 4.08 26.74 0.66
N TYR A 179 4.10 25.48 1.07
CA TYR A 179 4.27 24.32 0.19
C TYR A 179 2.88 23.93 -0.33
N SER A 180 2.53 24.44 -1.52
CA SER A 180 1.31 24.08 -2.24
C SER A 180 1.59 22.87 -3.12
N VAL A 181 1.06 21.71 -2.72
CA VAL A 181 1.42 20.41 -3.30
C VAL A 181 0.18 19.67 -3.80
N ASN A 182 0.39 18.67 -4.64
CA ASN A 182 -0.66 17.84 -5.23
C ASN A 182 -0.99 16.66 -4.31
N SER A 183 -2.27 16.43 -4.03
CA SER A 183 -2.76 15.23 -3.32
C SER A 183 -2.31 13.93 -3.98
N ALA A 184 -2.33 13.87 -5.32
CA ALA A 184 -1.91 12.70 -6.09
C ALA A 184 -0.42 12.35 -5.95
N ALA A 185 0.40 13.24 -5.38
CA ALA A 185 1.78 12.94 -5.03
C ALA A 185 1.92 12.16 -3.70
N PHE A 186 0.81 11.94 -2.97
CA PHE A 186 0.85 11.37 -1.63
C PHE A 186 -0.10 10.20 -1.41
N HIS A 187 0.27 9.37 -0.44
CA HIS A 187 -0.69 8.62 0.36
C HIS A 187 -0.77 9.22 1.76
N PHE A 188 -1.97 9.26 2.33
CA PHE A 188 -2.18 9.70 3.71
C PHE A 188 -2.22 8.50 4.65
N ILE A 189 -1.41 8.54 5.71
CA ILE A 189 -1.40 7.54 6.79
C ILE A 189 -1.87 8.22 8.07
N SER A 190 -3.03 7.82 8.58
CA SER A 190 -3.55 8.40 9.84
C SER A 190 -2.70 7.96 11.03
N LYS A 191 -2.65 8.78 12.08
CA LYS A 191 -1.85 8.51 13.30
C LYS A 191 -2.13 7.12 13.88
N GLU A 192 -3.40 6.69 13.84
CA GLU A 192 -3.87 5.40 14.35
C GLU A 192 -3.31 4.22 13.54
N GLU A 193 -3.10 4.40 12.24
CA GLU A 193 -2.58 3.37 11.33
C GLU A 193 -1.05 3.38 11.21
N MET A 194 -0.37 4.44 11.67
CA MET A 194 1.08 4.59 11.48
C MET A 194 1.86 3.39 12.03
N LYS A 195 1.54 2.92 13.24
CA LYS A 195 2.24 1.76 13.82
C LYS A 195 2.05 0.48 13.00
N SER A 196 0.81 0.17 12.60
CA SER A 196 0.51 -1.05 11.85
C SER A 196 1.06 -1.03 10.42
N LYS A 197 1.21 0.17 9.83
CA LYS A 197 1.78 0.40 8.49
C LYS A 197 3.30 0.64 8.49
N GLY A 198 3.99 0.53 9.63
CA GLY A 198 5.47 0.60 9.70
C GLY A 198 6.05 2.01 9.85
N TYR A 199 5.25 2.99 10.26
CA TYR A 199 5.65 4.38 10.50
C TYR A 199 5.76 4.74 11.99
N GLU A 200 5.96 3.76 12.86
CA GLU A 200 6.03 3.95 14.33
C GLU A 200 7.08 5.01 14.73
N ALA A 201 8.22 5.07 14.05
CA ALA A 201 9.28 6.04 14.31
C ALA A 201 8.82 7.51 14.19
N TYR A 202 7.79 7.77 13.38
CA TYR A 202 7.27 9.12 13.11
C TYR A 202 6.15 9.53 14.06
N LEU A 203 5.68 8.64 14.95
CA LEU A 203 4.66 8.98 15.95
C LEU A 203 5.12 10.10 16.90
N SER A 204 6.42 10.15 17.19
CA SER A 204 7.04 11.18 18.04
C SER A 204 6.86 12.61 17.52
N LEU A 205 6.55 12.79 16.22
CA LEU A 205 6.22 14.10 15.65
C LEU A 205 4.98 14.71 16.30
N PHE A 206 4.02 13.87 16.73
CA PHE A 206 2.75 14.29 17.31
C PHE A 206 2.81 14.50 18.81
N ASP A 207 3.79 13.90 19.49
CA ASP A 207 3.96 14.04 20.93
C ASP A 207 4.65 15.37 21.29
N LYS A 208 5.56 15.84 20.43
CA LYS A 208 6.29 17.10 20.62
C LYS A 208 5.40 18.34 20.56
N LYS A 209 4.36 18.34 19.73
CA LYS A 209 3.49 19.52 19.57
C LYS A 209 2.47 19.68 20.70
N ALA A 210 2.11 18.60 21.39
CA ALA A 210 1.27 18.67 22.60
C ALA A 210 2.00 19.32 23.80
N ALA A 211 3.33 19.46 23.73
CA ALA A 211 4.16 20.01 24.80
C ALA A 211 4.53 21.50 24.60
N THR A 212 4.10 22.13 23.50
CA THR A 212 4.31 23.57 23.28
C THR A 212 3.01 24.30 23.65
N PRO A 213 3.01 25.12 24.73
CA PRO A 213 1.83 25.86 25.19
C PRO A 213 1.39 26.94 24.19
#